data_AF-A0A2T4A5V9-F1
#
_entry.id   AF-A0A2T4A5V9-F1
#
_cell.length_a   1.000
_cell.length_b   1.000
_cell.length_c   1.000
_cell.angle_alpha   90.00
_cell.angle_beta   90.00
_cell.angle_gamma   90.00
#
_symmetry.space_group_name_H-M   'P 1'
#
loop_
_entity.id
_entity.type
_entity.pdbx_description
1 polymer ?
#
loop_
_entity_poly.entity_id
_entity_poly.type
_entity_poly.pdbx_seq_one_letter_code
_entity_poly.pdbx_strand_id
1 'polypeptide(L)' 'MSWFGVVPFKKFPAPFLKPYWPFFAAGLVIAYGANSAQNAMMASDEWKNDPRNPNAKAAPKAH' A
#
# COMPACT_ATOMS: atom_id res chain seq x y z
N MET A 1 -29.55 -32.26 -1.05
CA MET A 1 -30.34 -31.28 -0.26
C MET A 1 -29.41 -30.49 0.65
N SER A 2 -29.24 -29.19 0.43
CA SER A 2 -28.62 -28.29 1.42
C SER A 2 -29.57 -28.22 2.62
N TRP A 3 -29.10 -28.64 3.80
CA TRP A 3 -29.87 -28.81 5.03
C TRP A 3 -30.45 -27.50 5.62
N PHE A 4 -30.09 -26.33 5.07
CA PHE A 4 -30.59 -25.03 5.55
C PHE A 4 -31.11 -24.08 4.48
N GLY A 5 -31.29 -24.51 3.22
CA GLY A 5 -32.01 -23.71 2.21
C GLY A 5 -31.39 -22.36 1.80
N VAL A 6 -30.30 -21.90 2.44
CA VAL A 6 -29.57 -20.71 2.03
C VAL A 6 -28.47 -21.14 1.06
N VAL A 7 -28.71 -20.94 -0.23
CA VAL A 7 -27.66 -20.96 -1.24
C VAL A 7 -26.64 -19.88 -0.81
N PRO A 8 -25.36 -20.20 -0.58
CA PRO A 8 -24.38 -19.20 -0.13
C PRO A 8 -24.40 -18.05 -1.13
N PHE A 9 -24.68 -16.85 -0.61
CA PHE A 9 -24.80 -15.56 -1.30
C PHE A 9 -24.50 -15.60 -2.81
N LYS A 10 -25.55 -15.62 -3.63
CA LYS A 10 -25.41 -15.52 -5.09
C LYS A 10 -24.59 -14.28 -5.42
N LYS A 11 -23.39 -14.46 -6.00
CA LYS A 11 -22.55 -13.34 -6.45
C LYS A 11 -23.16 -12.70 -7.69
N PHE A 12 -23.68 -11.49 -7.53
CA PHE A 12 -24.20 -10.69 -8.64
C PHE A 12 -23.07 -9.85 -9.27
N PRO A 13 -23.00 -9.74 -10.61
CA PRO A 13 -21.97 -8.96 -11.30
C PRO A 13 -22.27 -7.45 -11.23
N ALA A 14 -22.16 -6.87 -10.04
CA ALA A 14 -22.31 -5.43 -9.87
C ALA A 14 -21.13 -4.67 -10.54
N PRO A 15 -21.40 -3.62 -11.32
CA PRO A 15 -20.34 -2.83 -11.95
C PRO A 15 -19.66 -1.93 -10.92
N PHE A 16 -18.63 -2.43 -10.22
CA PHE A 16 -17.88 -1.66 -9.23
C PHE A 16 -16.62 -1.01 -9.82
N LEU A 17 -15.92 -1.67 -10.74
CA LEU A 17 -14.67 -1.13 -11.26
C LEU A 17 -14.86 0.20 -12.04
N LYS A 18 -15.93 0.31 -12.83
CA LYS A 18 -16.20 1.48 -13.66
C LYS A 18 -16.54 2.77 -12.88
N PRO A 19 -17.32 2.75 -11.79
CA PRO A 19 -17.48 3.95 -10.96
C PRO A 19 -16.28 4.20 -10.04
N TYR A 20 -15.58 3.15 -9.59
CA TYR A 20 -14.53 3.31 -8.56
C TYR A 20 -13.10 3.48 -9.11
N TRP A 21 -12.85 3.32 -10.42
CA TRP A 21 -11.51 3.47 -11.00
C TRP A 21 -10.77 4.78 -10.63
N PRO A 22 -11.39 5.98 -10.54
CA PRO A 22 -10.63 7.18 -10.18
C PRO A 22 -10.12 7.13 -8.74
N PHE A 23 -10.81 6.44 -7.82
CA PHE A 23 -10.34 6.26 -6.44
C PHE A 23 -9.18 5.28 -6.36
N PHE A 24 -9.21 4.20 -7.15
CA PHE A 24 -8.07 3.29 -7.26
C PHE A 24 -6.85 4.01 -7.87
N ALA A 25 -7.05 4.80 -8.92
CA ALA A 25 -5.99 5.61 -9.52
C ALA A 25 -5.41 6.61 -8.51
N ALA A 26 -6.26 7.35 -7.79
CA ALA A 26 -5.82 8.26 -6.74
C ALA A 26 -5.06 7.53 -5.62
N GLY A 27 -5.54 6.35 -5.20
CA GLY A 27 -4.86 5.52 -4.21
C GLY A 27 -3.45 5.13 -4.64
N LEU A 28 -3.26 4.77 -5.92
CA LEU A 28 -1.93 4.48 -6.47
C LEU A 28 -1.02 5.71 -6.50
N VAL A 29 -1.55 6.87 -6.91
CA VAL A 29 -0.77 8.12 -6.93
C VAL A 29 -0.34 8.51 -5.51
N ILE A 30 -1.25 8.46 -4.54
CA ILE A 30 -0.94 8.77 -3.13
C ILE A 30 0.06 7.76 -2.57
N ALA A 31 -0.11 6.46 -2.83
CA ALA A 31 0.82 5.44 -2.36
C ALA A 31 2.25 5.69 -2.88
N TYR A 32 2.38 6.02 -4.17
CA TYR A 32 3.67 6.37 -4.76
C TYR A 32 4.26 7.66 -4.15
N GLY A 33 3.43 8.69 -4.01
CA GLY A 33 3.84 9.97 -3.41
C GLY A 33 4.30 9.80 -1.95
N ALA A 34 3.54 9.05 -1.15
CA ALA A 34 3.87 8.76 0.24
C ALA A 34 5.17 7.95 0.35
N ASN A 35 5.36 6.93 -0.49
CA ASN A 35 6.60 6.16 -0.51
C ASN A 35 7.81 7.03 -0.87
N SER A 36 7.67 7.88 -1.89
CA SER A 36 8.73 8.79 -2.32
C SER A 36 9.10 9.81 -1.22
N ALA A 37 8.08 10.41 -0.60
CA ALA A 37 8.27 11.37 0.49
C ALA A 37 8.91 10.71 1.72
N GLN A 38 8.45 9.52 2.11
CA GLN A 38 9.04 8.75 3.21
C GLN A 38 10.52 8.46 2.94
N ASN A 39 10.87 7.99 1.74
CA ASN A 39 12.28 7.73 1.39
C ASN A 39 13.14 8.99 1.49
N ALA A 40 12.64 10.14 1.05
CA ALA A 40 13.34 11.41 1.17
C ALA A 40 13.52 11.86 2.63
N MET A 41 12.47 11.76 3.45
CA MET A 41 12.52 12.12 4.87
C MET A 41 13.50 11.24 5.65
N MET A 42 13.52 9.94 5.34
CA MET A 42 14.43 8.99 5.97
C MET A 42 15.90 9.19 5.55
N ALA A 43 16.17 9.97 4.51
CA ALA A 43 17.53 10.36 4.12
C ALA A 43 17.99 11.68 4.78
N SER A 44 17.12 12.38 5.52
CA SER A 44 17.47 13.62 6.21
C SER A 44 18.45 13.40 7.36
N ASP A 45 19.17 14.47 7.75
CA ASP A 45 20.21 14.40 8.78
C ASP A 45 19.71 13.92 10.14
N GLU A 46 18.44 14.21 10.47
CA GLU A 46 17.80 13.78 11.71
C GLU A 46 17.58 12.26 11.76
N TRP A 47 17.17 11.66 10.64
CA TRP A 47 16.68 10.27 10.61
C TRP A 47 17.64 9.29 9.94
N LYS A 48 18.68 9.76 9.24
CA LYS A 48 19.61 8.91 8.49
C LYS A 48 20.39 7.90 9.36
N ASN A 49 20.64 8.23 10.63
CA ASN A 49 21.41 7.41 11.56
C ASN A 49 20.52 6.66 12.57
N ASP A 50 19.19 6.75 12.46
CA ASP A 50 18.28 6.01 13.35
C ASP A 50 18.41 4.50 13.05
N PRO A 51 18.68 3.63 14.05
CA PRO A 51 18.79 2.19 13.87
C PRO A 51 17.49 1.51 13.38
N ARG A 52 16.35 2.20 13.50
CA ARG A 52 15.04 1.77 13.00
C ARG A 52 14.83 2.14 11.54
N ASN A 53 15.66 3.03 10.98
CA ASN A 53 15.60 3.42 9.60
C ASN A 53 15.96 2.23 8.69
N PRO A 54 15.04 1.74 7.83
CA PRO A 54 15.34 0.65 6.91
C PRO A 54 16.49 0.99 5.96
N ASN A 55 16.66 2.26 5.59
CA ASN A 55 17.71 2.72 4.68
C ASN A 55 19.10 2.64 5.32
N ALA A 56 19.21 2.80 6.64
CA ALA A 56 20.47 2.66 7.36
C ALA A 56 21.01 1.22 7.37
N LYS A 57 20.12 0.22 7.17
CA LYS A 57 20.49 -1.20 7.06
C LYS A 57 20.87 -1.60 5.63
N ALA A 58 20.34 -0.89 4.64
CA ALA A 58 20.60 -1.14 3.22
C ALA A 58 21.86 -0.42 2.69
N ALA A 59 22.36 0.60 3.41
CA ALA A 59 23.62 1.23 3.10
C ALA A 59 24.77 0.21 3.27
N PRO A 60 25.63 0.00 2.25
CA PRO A 60 26.84 -0.80 2.45
C PRO A 60 27.63 -0.15 3.58
N LYS A 61 28.00 -0.91 4.60
CA LYS A 61 28.90 -0.41 5.64
C LYS A 61 30.19 0.00 4.93
N ALA A 62 30.43 1.31 4.81
CA ALA A 62 31.70 1.81 4.35
C ALA A 62 32.76 1.30 5.34
N HIS A 63 33.70 0.55 4.79
CA HIS A 63 34.76 -0.14 5.50
C HIS A 63 35.88 0.82 5.90
#